data_AF-A0A3D9HS04-F1
#
_entry.id   AF-A0A3D9HS04-F1
#
_cell.length_a   1.000
_cell.length_b   1.000
_cell.length_c   1.000
_cell.angle_alpha   90.00
_cell.angle_beta   90.00
_cell.angle_gamma   90.00
#
_symmetry.space_group_name_H-M   'P 1'
#
loop_
_entity.id
_entity.type
_entity.pdbx_description
1 polymer ?
#
loop_
_entity_poly.entity_id
_entity_poly.type
_entity_poly.pdbx_seq_one_letter_code
_entity_poly.pdbx_strand_id
1 'polypeptide(L)'
;MSEEIAHWDGKSADAIKAIYLDWRDHAELTGLLVALMAMPDRERGASWMMKHHLEQGDANLEPVDALAFHQAGVAQQHWEARLHYLQSLNYVHVPERSRTLVQAFLKQGIEAEQKFIRAWSYNGLYLLACQFPDLQGTVQYQLEEALESEDTGSVKARIRKGLKRGFPERG
;
A
#
# COMPACT_ATOMS: atom_id res chain seq x y z
N MET A 1 -18.29 13.67 -2.29
CA MET A 1 -16.98 12.99 -2.35
C MET A 1 -16.38 12.88 -3.76
N SER A 2 -17.00 12.18 -4.73
CA SER A 2 -16.36 11.90 -6.04
C SER A 2 -15.92 13.16 -6.80
N GLU A 3 -16.79 14.17 -6.91
CA GLU A 3 -16.45 15.45 -7.56
C GLU A 3 -15.40 16.23 -6.76
N GLU A 4 -15.51 16.27 -5.44
CA GLU A 4 -14.55 16.97 -4.58
C GLU A 4 -13.14 16.37 -4.67
N ILE A 5 -13.03 15.03 -4.74
CA ILE A 5 -11.77 14.32 -4.96
C ILE A 5 -11.19 14.67 -6.34
N ALA A 6 -12.02 14.74 -7.38
CA ALA A 6 -11.57 15.06 -8.73
C ALA A 6 -11.01 16.50 -8.82
N HIS A 7 -11.48 17.42 -7.97
CA HIS A 7 -10.99 18.81 -7.90
C HIS A 7 -9.81 19.00 -6.93
N TRP A 8 -9.42 17.97 -6.17
CA TRP A 8 -8.30 18.07 -5.25
C TRP A 8 -6.97 18.11 -6.00
N ASP A 9 -6.18 19.16 -5.77
CA ASP A 9 -4.93 19.41 -6.49
C ASP A 9 -3.74 18.54 -6.04
N GLY A 10 -3.94 17.72 -4.99
CA GLY A 10 -2.92 16.88 -4.41
C GLY A 10 -1.95 17.59 -3.47
N LYS A 11 -2.19 18.87 -3.12
CA LYS A 11 -1.25 19.67 -2.32
C LYS A 11 -1.69 19.82 -0.86
N SER A 12 -2.98 20.01 -0.62
CA SER A 12 -3.50 20.25 0.72
C SER A 12 -4.00 18.96 1.36
N ALA A 13 -3.22 18.43 2.31
CA ALA A 13 -3.67 17.31 3.14
C ALA A 13 -4.92 17.68 3.96
N ASP A 14 -5.04 18.92 4.41
CA ASP A 14 -6.20 19.40 5.16
C ASP A 14 -7.47 19.41 4.30
N ALA A 15 -7.37 19.76 3.02
CA ALA A 15 -8.52 19.78 2.10
C ALA A 15 -9.08 18.36 1.88
N ILE A 16 -8.22 17.39 1.58
CA ILE A 16 -8.66 16.00 1.39
C ILE A 16 -9.11 15.37 2.72
N LYS A 17 -8.52 15.78 3.85
CA LYS A 17 -8.96 15.35 5.17
C LYS A 17 -10.35 15.88 5.53
N ALA A 18 -10.67 17.12 5.17
CA ALA A 18 -12.00 17.69 5.38
C ALA A 18 -13.07 16.85 4.66
N ILE A 19 -12.84 16.53 3.36
CA ILE A 19 -13.73 15.65 2.60
C ILE A 19 -13.86 14.28 3.28
N TYR A 20 -12.76 13.72 3.81
CA TYR A 20 -12.81 12.44 4.53
C TYR A 20 -13.65 12.52 5.81
N LEU A 21 -13.52 13.59 6.58
CA LEU A 21 -14.26 13.75 7.84
C LEU A 21 -15.77 13.87 7.63
N ASP A 22 -16.21 14.34 6.46
CA ASP A 22 -17.64 14.37 6.13
C ASP A 22 -18.18 12.96 5.79
N TRP A 23 -17.30 12.02 5.41
CA TRP A 23 -17.68 10.69 4.95
C TRP A 23 -17.26 9.53 5.86
N ARG A 24 -16.38 9.76 6.85
CA ARG A 24 -15.74 8.72 7.70
C ARG A 24 -16.70 7.72 8.36
N ASP A 25 -17.90 8.16 8.70
CA ASP A 25 -18.88 7.35 9.44
C ASP A 25 -19.96 6.75 8.51
N HIS A 26 -19.83 6.91 7.19
CA HIS A 26 -20.73 6.32 6.20
C HIS A 26 -20.36 4.86 5.94
N ALA A 27 -21.35 3.97 5.97
CA ALA A 27 -21.14 2.52 5.82
C ALA A 27 -20.57 2.13 4.44
N GLU A 28 -20.86 2.93 3.42
CA GLU A 28 -20.45 2.73 2.04
C GLU A 28 -19.06 3.29 1.70
N LEU A 29 -18.39 3.97 2.65
CA LEU A 29 -17.14 4.69 2.41
C LEU A 29 -16.10 3.81 1.74
N THR A 30 -15.85 2.63 2.30
CA THR A 30 -14.84 1.69 1.81
C THR A 30 -15.09 1.28 0.37
N GLY A 31 -16.29 0.79 0.06
CA GLY A 31 -16.65 0.36 -1.29
C GLY A 31 -16.57 1.51 -2.30
N LEU A 32 -16.96 2.72 -1.90
CA LEU A 32 -16.87 3.90 -2.74
C LEU A 32 -15.41 4.30 -3.00
N LEU A 33 -14.55 4.30 -1.98
CA LEU A 33 -13.12 4.59 -2.15
C LEU A 33 -12.44 3.58 -3.08
N VAL A 34 -12.76 2.29 -2.98
CA VAL A 34 -12.23 1.26 -3.90
C VAL A 34 -12.66 1.54 -5.35
N ALA A 35 -13.93 1.88 -5.56
CA ALA A 35 -14.43 2.23 -6.89
C ALA A 35 -13.74 3.47 -7.46
N LEU A 36 -13.51 4.50 -6.64
CA LEU A 36 -12.85 5.74 -7.05
C LEU A 36 -11.34 5.56 -7.28
N MET A 37 -10.69 4.63 -6.57
CA MET A 37 -9.30 4.24 -6.83
C MET A 37 -9.12 3.70 -8.25
N ALA A 38 -10.14 3.07 -8.84
CA ALA A 38 -10.09 2.59 -10.22
C ALA A 38 -10.25 3.68 -11.29
N MET A 39 -10.49 4.95 -10.90
CA MET A 39 -10.70 6.08 -11.81
C MET A 39 -9.45 6.97 -11.86
N PRO A 40 -8.76 7.14 -13.01
CA PRO A 40 -7.47 7.81 -13.09
C PRO A 40 -7.43 9.25 -12.52
N ASP A 41 -8.50 10.01 -12.69
CA ASP A 41 -8.62 11.39 -12.20
C ASP A 41 -8.93 11.50 -10.70
N ARG A 42 -9.25 10.38 -10.05
CA ARG A 42 -9.63 10.29 -8.63
C ARG A 42 -8.68 9.42 -7.81
N GLU A 43 -7.87 8.61 -8.48
CA GLU A 43 -7.04 7.57 -7.88
C GLU A 43 -6.13 8.11 -6.77
N ARG A 44 -5.58 9.32 -6.96
CA ARG A 44 -4.70 10.00 -5.97
C ARG A 44 -5.42 10.32 -4.67
N GLY A 45 -6.58 11.00 -4.75
CA GLY A 45 -7.34 11.39 -3.57
C GLY A 45 -8.01 10.20 -2.89
N ALA A 46 -8.58 9.28 -3.69
CA ALA A 46 -9.22 8.08 -3.17
C ALA A 46 -8.23 7.17 -2.44
N SER A 47 -7.05 6.93 -3.00
CA SER A 47 -6.01 6.14 -2.34
C SER A 47 -5.45 6.83 -1.09
N TRP A 48 -5.35 8.16 -1.08
CA TRP A 48 -4.95 8.92 0.11
C TRP A 48 -5.96 8.71 1.25
N MET A 49 -7.26 8.85 0.94
CA MET A 49 -8.34 8.67 1.92
C MET A 49 -8.40 7.23 2.42
N MET A 50 -8.28 6.25 1.52
CA MET A 50 -8.25 4.85 1.90
C MET A 50 -7.09 4.56 2.86
N LYS A 51 -5.89 5.05 2.55
CA LYS A 51 -4.75 4.94 3.47
C LYS A 51 -5.05 5.59 4.82
N HIS A 52 -5.58 6.81 4.81
CA HIS A 52 -5.88 7.54 6.04
C HIS A 52 -6.94 6.83 6.91
N HIS A 53 -7.95 6.23 6.27
CA HIS A 53 -8.99 5.44 6.92
C HIS A 53 -8.41 4.20 7.60
N LEU A 54 -7.56 3.45 6.90
CA LEU A 54 -6.85 2.28 7.44
C LEU A 54 -5.90 2.65 8.59
N GLU A 55 -5.25 3.80 8.52
CA GLU A 55 -4.36 4.32 9.58
C GLU A 55 -5.09 4.61 10.89
N GLN A 56 -6.41 4.84 10.88
CA GLN A 56 -7.17 5.08 12.11
C GLN A 56 -7.37 3.80 12.95
N GLY A 57 -7.13 2.61 12.37
CA GLY A 57 -7.21 1.33 13.08
C GLY A 57 -8.63 0.76 13.27
N ASP A 58 -9.67 1.54 13.00
CA ASP A 58 -11.08 1.10 13.09
C ASP A 58 -11.59 0.43 11.80
N ALA A 59 -10.85 0.57 10.70
CA ALA A 59 -11.25 0.08 9.40
C ALA A 59 -10.92 -1.41 9.23
N ASN A 60 -11.92 -2.27 9.33
CA ASN A 60 -11.82 -3.66 8.88
C ASN A 60 -12.47 -3.78 7.49
N LEU A 61 -11.68 -4.13 6.49
CA LEU A 61 -12.23 -4.35 5.15
C LEU A 61 -12.98 -5.69 5.14
N GLU A 62 -14.24 -5.65 4.72
CA GLU A 62 -14.97 -6.87 4.40
C GLU A 62 -14.20 -7.67 3.32
N PRO A 63 -14.29 -9.01 3.28
CA PRO A 63 -13.48 -9.82 2.37
C PRO A 63 -13.60 -9.42 0.89
N VAL A 64 -14.79 -8.97 0.47
CA VAL A 64 -15.04 -8.48 -0.89
C VAL A 64 -14.31 -7.17 -1.18
N ASP A 65 -14.33 -6.25 -0.22
CA ASP A 65 -13.66 -4.95 -0.33
C ASP A 65 -12.14 -5.10 -0.23
N ALA A 66 -11.64 -6.02 0.59
CA ALA A 66 -10.22 -6.32 0.66
C ALA A 66 -9.68 -6.82 -0.69
N LEU A 67 -10.39 -7.76 -1.33
CA LEU A 67 -10.02 -8.24 -2.66
C LEU A 67 -10.01 -7.11 -3.69
N ALA A 68 -11.09 -6.33 -3.74
CA ALA A 68 -11.24 -5.23 -4.69
C ALA A 68 -10.21 -4.10 -4.43
N PHE A 69 -9.90 -3.81 -3.16
CA PHE A 69 -8.86 -2.87 -2.76
C PHE A 69 -7.49 -3.28 -3.30
N HIS A 70 -7.09 -4.54 -3.17
CA HIS A 70 -5.81 -5.01 -3.72
C HIS A 70 -5.78 -4.96 -5.25
N GLN A 71 -6.89 -5.31 -5.92
CA GLN A 71 -7.01 -5.22 -7.37
C GLN A 71 -6.87 -3.77 -7.86
N ALA A 72 -7.59 -2.82 -7.23
CA ALA A 72 -7.48 -1.41 -7.54
C ALA A 72 -6.07 -0.87 -7.24
N GLY A 73 -5.50 -1.25 -6.09
CA GLY A 73 -4.19 -0.79 -5.61
C GLY A 73 -3.02 -1.16 -6.52
N VAL A 74 -3.02 -2.37 -7.10
CA VAL A 74 -1.97 -2.76 -8.05
C VAL A 74 -2.14 -2.13 -9.45
N ALA A 75 -3.36 -1.68 -9.77
CA ALA A 75 -3.70 -1.09 -11.07
C ALA A 75 -3.44 0.43 -11.14
N GLN A 76 -3.06 1.05 -10.02
CA GLN A 76 -2.80 2.49 -9.91
C GLN A 76 -1.71 2.95 -10.88
N GLN A 77 -1.97 4.02 -11.63
CA GLN A 77 -1.04 4.56 -12.62
C GLN A 77 -0.16 5.66 -12.00
N HIS A 78 -0.77 6.56 -11.23
CA HIS A 78 -0.07 7.66 -10.60
C HIS A 78 0.82 7.20 -9.44
N TRP A 79 2.06 7.69 -9.42
CA TRP A 79 3.06 7.26 -8.43
C TRP A 79 2.63 7.52 -6.98
N GLU A 80 1.96 8.65 -6.69
CA GLU A 80 1.46 8.91 -5.34
C GLU A 80 0.40 7.90 -4.91
N ALA A 81 -0.47 7.49 -5.83
CA ALA A 81 -1.51 6.53 -5.52
C ALA A 81 -0.94 5.13 -5.28
N ARG A 82 0.07 4.73 -6.06
CA ARG A 82 0.90 3.54 -5.80
C ARG A 82 1.59 3.62 -4.44
N LEU A 83 2.12 4.79 -4.08
CA LEU A 83 2.75 5.03 -2.78
C LEU A 83 1.75 4.88 -1.63
N HIS A 84 0.54 5.43 -1.75
CA HIS A 84 -0.51 5.28 -0.76
C HIS A 84 -0.90 3.82 -0.58
N TYR A 85 -1.11 3.07 -1.67
CA TYR A 85 -1.38 1.64 -1.61
C TYR A 85 -0.27 0.86 -0.88
N LEU A 86 1.00 1.11 -1.22
CA LEU A 86 2.13 0.47 -0.54
C LEU A 86 2.18 0.78 0.97
N GLN A 87 1.80 2.00 1.37
CA GLN A 87 1.71 2.39 2.78
C GLN A 87 0.54 1.70 3.49
N SER A 88 -0.59 1.55 2.82
CA SER A 88 -1.78 0.87 3.33
C SER A 88 -1.53 -0.60 3.68
N LEU A 89 -0.56 -1.27 3.04
CA LEU A 89 -0.19 -2.67 3.33
C LEU A 89 0.20 -2.92 4.81
N ASN A 90 0.55 -1.89 5.59
CA ASN A 90 0.83 -2.06 7.01
C ASN A 90 -0.43 -2.33 7.86
N TYR A 91 -1.61 -2.07 7.31
CA TYR A 91 -2.88 -2.06 8.03
C TYR A 91 -3.90 -3.06 7.46
N VAL A 92 -3.57 -3.73 6.35
CA VAL A 92 -4.49 -4.61 5.64
C VAL A 92 -3.83 -5.94 5.31
N HIS A 93 -4.57 -7.01 5.53
CA HIS A 93 -4.16 -8.38 5.19
C HIS A 93 -4.32 -8.63 3.69
N VAL A 94 -3.33 -9.29 3.06
CA VAL A 94 -3.40 -9.63 1.63
C VAL A 94 -4.11 -10.97 1.46
N PRO A 95 -5.33 -11.06 0.91
CA PRO A 95 -5.97 -12.37 0.73
C PRO A 95 -5.10 -13.31 -0.12
N GLU A 96 -5.13 -14.63 0.13
CA GLU A 96 -4.37 -15.63 -0.66
C GLU A 96 -4.61 -15.46 -2.17
N ARG A 97 -5.85 -15.14 -2.57
CA ARG A 97 -6.22 -14.89 -3.97
C ARG A 97 -5.50 -13.69 -4.60
N SER A 98 -5.09 -12.71 -3.80
CA SER A 98 -4.35 -11.52 -4.23
C SER A 98 -2.83 -11.69 -4.12
N ARG A 99 -2.35 -12.76 -3.47
CA ARG A 99 -0.93 -12.97 -3.15
C ARG A 99 -0.01 -12.78 -4.35
N THR A 100 -0.25 -13.52 -5.43
CA THR A 100 0.59 -13.49 -6.64
C THR A 100 0.60 -12.12 -7.30
N LEU A 101 -0.57 -11.48 -7.37
CA LEU A 101 -0.75 -10.15 -7.97
C LEU A 101 0.02 -9.09 -7.17
N VAL A 102 -0.14 -9.08 -5.84
CA VAL A 102 0.57 -8.16 -4.94
C VAL A 102 2.07 -8.42 -4.97
N GLN A 103 2.51 -9.68 -4.99
CA GLN A 103 3.93 -10.01 -5.08
C GLN A 103 4.55 -9.48 -6.39
N ALA A 104 3.86 -9.63 -7.52
CA ALA A 104 4.34 -9.12 -8.81
C ALA A 104 4.45 -7.58 -8.80
N PHE A 105 3.44 -6.89 -8.27
CA PHE A 105 3.47 -5.44 -8.11
C PHE A 105 4.63 -4.96 -7.24
N LEU A 106 4.89 -5.66 -6.12
CA LEU A 106 5.99 -5.33 -5.22
C LEU A 106 7.36 -5.54 -5.88
N LYS A 107 7.53 -6.61 -6.66
CA LYS A 107 8.75 -6.87 -7.43
C LYS A 107 9.01 -5.78 -8.48
N GLN A 108 7.98 -5.32 -9.17
CA GLN A 108 8.11 -4.16 -10.07
C GLN A 108 8.43 -2.88 -9.30
N GLY A 109 7.87 -2.73 -8.09
CA GLY A 109 8.06 -1.56 -7.26
C GLY A 109 9.49 -1.38 -6.71
N ILE A 110 10.22 -2.47 -6.46
CA ILE A 110 11.63 -2.40 -6.04
C ILE A 110 12.57 -1.96 -7.18
N GLU A 111 12.13 -2.05 -8.44
CA GLU A 111 12.86 -1.59 -9.62
C GLU A 111 12.50 -0.14 -10.02
N ALA A 112 11.53 0.49 -9.35
CA ALA A 112 11.02 1.80 -9.73
C ALA A 112 12.07 2.91 -9.57
N GLU A 113 12.07 3.91 -10.45
CA GLU A 113 12.96 5.09 -10.33
C GLU A 113 12.66 5.91 -9.06
N GLN A 114 11.39 5.98 -8.65
CA GLN A 114 10.98 6.75 -7.48
C GLN A 114 11.40 6.04 -6.20
N LYS A 115 12.37 6.62 -5.48
CA LYS A 115 12.93 6.06 -4.23
C LYS A 115 11.89 5.69 -3.17
N PHE A 116 10.79 6.43 -3.07
CA PHE A 116 9.74 6.13 -2.09
C PHE A 116 8.95 4.87 -2.47
N ILE A 117 8.72 4.64 -3.76
CA ILE A 117 8.11 3.41 -4.26
C ILE A 117 9.03 2.23 -3.95
N ARG A 118 10.33 2.31 -4.26
CA ARG A 118 11.28 1.24 -3.91
C ARG A 118 11.30 0.95 -2.43
N ALA A 119 11.48 1.98 -1.59
CA ALA A 119 11.54 1.82 -0.14
C ALA A 119 10.30 1.11 0.42
N TRP A 120 9.12 1.53 -0.01
CA TRP A 120 7.87 0.92 0.47
C TRP A 120 7.57 -0.43 -0.19
N SER A 121 8.10 -0.72 -1.37
CA SER A 121 7.98 -2.04 -2.01
C SER A 121 8.81 -3.09 -1.28
N TYR A 122 10.02 -2.76 -0.82
CA TYR A 122 10.77 -3.65 0.09
C TYR A 122 10.03 -3.90 1.41
N ASN A 123 9.39 -2.87 1.97
CA ASN A 123 8.54 -3.05 3.15
C ASN A 123 7.35 -3.98 2.84
N GLY A 124 6.71 -3.81 1.69
CA GLY A 124 5.62 -4.68 1.25
C GLY A 124 6.06 -6.13 1.05
N LEU A 125 7.24 -6.38 0.47
CA LEU A 125 7.80 -7.74 0.35
C LEU A 125 8.00 -8.38 1.72
N TYR A 126 8.58 -7.62 2.67
CA TYR A 126 8.73 -8.05 4.05
C TYR A 126 7.37 -8.41 4.68
N LEU A 127 6.37 -7.54 4.58
CA LEU A 127 5.02 -7.79 5.13
C LEU A 127 4.38 -9.03 4.51
N LEU A 128 4.52 -9.20 3.20
CA LEU A 128 4.01 -10.35 2.48
C LEU A 128 4.67 -11.65 2.97
N ALA A 129 5.98 -11.65 3.20
CA ALA A 129 6.69 -12.81 3.75
C ALA A 129 6.40 -13.07 5.24
N CYS A 130 6.05 -12.05 6.03
CA CYS A 130 5.49 -12.27 7.36
C CYS A 130 4.16 -13.01 7.31
N GLN A 131 3.36 -12.76 6.27
CA GLN A 131 2.05 -13.38 6.10
C GLN A 131 2.12 -14.78 5.47
N PHE A 132 3.05 -15.00 4.54
CA PHE A 132 3.21 -16.26 3.79
C PHE A 132 4.58 -16.87 4.10
N PRO A 133 4.67 -17.84 5.04
CA PRO A 133 5.93 -18.37 5.54
C PRO A 133 6.85 -18.97 4.47
N ASP A 134 6.28 -19.49 3.38
CA ASP A 134 7.03 -20.06 2.26
C ASP A 134 7.81 -19.01 1.46
N LEU A 135 7.48 -17.70 1.60
CA LEU A 135 8.23 -16.61 0.98
C LEU A 135 9.42 -16.11 1.81
N GLN A 136 9.49 -16.45 3.11
CA GLN A 136 10.43 -15.83 4.04
C GLN A 136 11.89 -15.96 3.60
N GLY A 137 12.33 -17.16 3.21
CA GLY A 137 13.73 -17.37 2.80
C GLY A 137 14.11 -16.56 1.58
N THR A 138 13.25 -16.55 0.55
CA THR A 138 13.50 -15.77 -0.68
C THR A 138 13.48 -14.27 -0.41
N VAL A 139 12.51 -13.77 0.36
CA VAL A 139 12.42 -12.33 0.67
C VAL A 139 13.56 -11.89 1.57
N GLN A 140 13.96 -12.70 2.54
CA GLN A 140 15.12 -12.41 3.39
C GLN A 140 16.39 -12.22 2.54
N TYR A 141 16.70 -13.18 1.67
CA TYR A 141 17.84 -13.10 0.77
C TYR A 141 17.78 -11.84 -0.11
N GLN A 142 16.61 -11.54 -0.70
CA GLN A 142 16.42 -10.33 -1.52
C GLN A 142 16.65 -9.04 -0.74
N LEU A 143 16.22 -8.97 0.53
CA LEU A 143 16.44 -7.80 1.37
C LEU A 143 17.91 -7.65 1.78
N GLU A 144 18.61 -8.75 2.04
CA GLU A 144 20.04 -8.75 2.35
C GLU A 144 20.86 -8.28 1.14
N GLU A 145 20.61 -8.84 -0.05
CA GLU A 145 21.26 -8.44 -1.30
C GLU A 145 20.99 -6.96 -1.64
N ALA A 146 19.72 -6.54 -1.49
CA ALA A 146 19.34 -5.14 -1.71
C ALA A 146 20.00 -4.18 -0.71
N LEU A 147 20.25 -4.63 0.53
CA LEU A 147 20.92 -3.79 1.51
C LEU A 147 22.38 -3.50 1.14
N GLU A 148 23.05 -4.43 0.47
CA GLU A 148 24.42 -4.26 -0.01
C GLU A 148 24.46 -3.35 -1.25
N SER A 149 23.57 -3.59 -2.21
CA SER A 149 23.57 -2.95 -3.54
C SER A 149 22.85 -1.61 -3.65
N GLU A 150 21.86 -1.30 -2.81
CA GLU A 150 21.11 -0.03 -2.90
C GLU A 150 21.90 1.14 -2.30
N ASP A 151 21.98 2.24 -3.04
CA ASP A 151 22.72 3.45 -2.66
C ASP A 151 21.86 4.49 -1.93
N THR A 152 20.54 4.37 -2.01
CA THR A 152 19.62 5.36 -1.43
C THR A 152 19.41 5.13 0.06
N GLY A 153 19.92 6.04 0.90
CA GLY A 153 19.84 5.93 2.36
C GLY A 153 18.43 5.69 2.93
N SER A 154 17.39 6.34 2.38
CA SER A 154 16.01 6.13 2.81
C SER A 154 15.46 4.73 2.49
N VAL A 155 15.93 4.12 1.39
CA VAL A 155 15.58 2.75 1.00
C VAL A 155 16.29 1.75 1.93
N LYS A 156 17.62 1.89 2.09
CA LYS A 156 18.41 1.06 3.01
C LYS A 156 17.86 1.09 4.44
N ALA A 157 17.46 2.25 4.94
CA ALA A 157 16.87 2.39 6.27
C ALA A 157 15.60 1.55 6.44
N ARG A 158 14.77 1.44 5.40
CA ARG A 158 13.54 0.65 5.43
C ARG A 158 13.81 -0.85 5.31
N ILE A 159 14.73 -1.25 4.44
CA ILE A 159 15.21 -2.63 4.34
C ILE A 159 15.76 -3.12 5.68
N ARG A 160 16.67 -2.34 6.31
CA ARG A 160 17.22 -2.65 7.65
C ARG A 160 16.13 -2.80 8.70
N LYS A 161 15.09 -1.95 8.65
CA LYS A 161 13.97 -2.02 9.59
C LYS A 161 13.21 -3.34 9.46
N GLY A 162 13.00 -3.84 8.24
CA GLY A 162 12.41 -5.16 7.98
C GLY A 162 13.29 -6.29 8.53
N LEU A 163 14.56 -6.34 8.10
CA LEU A 163 15.51 -7.37 8.54
C LEU A 163 15.67 -7.41 10.07
N LYS A 164 15.75 -6.25 10.74
CA LYS A 164 15.86 -6.15 12.20
C LYS A 164 14.64 -6.70 12.94
N ARG A 165 13.44 -6.58 12.36
CA ARG A 165 12.21 -7.12 12.97
C ARG A 165 12.17 -8.65 12.90
N GLY A 166 12.87 -9.25 11.94
CA GLY A 166 12.84 -10.69 11.68
C GLY A 166 11.50 -11.15 11.09
N PHE A 167 11.43 -12.43 10.73
CA PHE A 167 10.21 -13.08 10.26
C PHE A 167 9.59 -13.91 11.39
N PRO A 168 8.26 -14.05 11.43
CA PRO A 168 7.60 -14.93 12.40
C PRO A 168 8.02 -16.39 12.19
N GLU A 169 8.11 -17.15 13.28
CA GLU A 169 8.44 -18.58 13.24
C GLU A 169 7.43 -19.37 12.39
N ARG A 170 7.91 -20.41 11.70
CA ARG A 170 7.04 -21.33 10.97
C ARG A 170 6.28 -22.18 12.00
N GLY A 171 4.99 -21.88 12.18
CA GLY A 171 4.08 -22.73 12.96
C GLY A 171 3.84 -24.09 12.32
#